data_AF-A0A357I133-F1
#
_entry.id   AF-A0A357I133-F1
#
_cell.length_a   1.000
_cell.length_b   1.000
_cell.length_c   1.000
_cell.angle_alpha   90.00
_cell.angle_beta   90.00
_cell.angle_gamma   90.00
#
_symmetry.space_group_name_H-M   'P 1'
#
loop_
_entity.id
_entity.type
_entity.pdbx_description
1 polymer ?
#
loop_
_entity_poly.entity_id
_entity_poly.type
_entity_poly.pdbx_seq_one_letter_code
_entity_poly.pdbx_strand_id
1 'polypeptide(L)'
;MSPKITVIGSANIDYIMQMEHLPSPGETVTDGTFAQAFEVDAVDATAAGDTFCGALALALGEGQSLPNAGRFASAASALAVTQLGAQSSIPTRQAIDAFLLSQKGTDAEGASDTRC
;
A
#
# COMPACT_ATOMS: atom_id res chain seq x y z
N MET A 1 1.73 8.86 -34.18
CA MET A 1 2.35 7.67 -33.56
C MET A 1 1.24 6.74 -33.14
N SER A 2 1.32 5.45 -33.49
CA SER A 2 0.42 4.43 -32.94
C SER A 2 0.75 4.22 -31.46
N PRO A 3 -0.25 4.22 -30.55
CA PRO A 3 0.00 3.91 -29.15
C PRO A 3 0.52 2.48 -29.05
N LYS A 4 1.65 2.29 -28.38
CA LYS A 4 2.23 0.98 -28.11
C LYS A 4 1.59 0.44 -26.84
N ILE A 5 0.67 -0.52 -26.98
CA ILE A 5 0.15 -1.27 -25.84
C ILE A 5 1.19 -2.33 -25.49
N THR A 6 1.74 -2.25 -24.27
CA THR A 6 2.64 -3.29 -23.72
C THR A 6 1.84 -4.11 -22.73
N VAL A 7 1.72 -5.41 -22.99
CA VAL A 7 1.11 -6.36 -22.06
C VAL A 7 2.23 -6.88 -21.16
N ILE A 8 2.24 -6.41 -19.91
CA ILE A 8 3.05 -7.00 -18.85
C ILE A 8 2.23 -8.17 -18.29
N GLY A 9 2.90 -9.28 -17.91
CA GLY A 9 2.23 -10.39 -17.22
C GLY A 9 1.59 -9.96 -15.90
N SER A 10 1.05 -10.90 -15.14
CA SER A 10 0.34 -10.64 -13.87
C SER A 10 1.08 -9.62 -12.98
N ALA A 11 0.47 -8.46 -12.75
CA ALA A 11 0.92 -7.49 -11.75
C ALA A 11 0.07 -7.66 -10.49
N ASN A 12 0.71 -7.86 -9.34
CA ASN A 12 0.02 -7.80 -8.06
C ASN A 12 0.09 -6.36 -7.57
N ILE A 13 -1.02 -5.62 -7.71
CA ILE A 13 -1.11 -4.21 -7.33
C ILE A 13 -2.20 -4.09 -6.27
N ASP A 14 -1.80 -3.70 -5.06
CA ASP A 14 -2.75 -3.38 -4.01
C ASP A 14 -3.16 -1.92 -4.12
N TYR A 15 -4.47 -1.69 -4.26
CA TYR A 15 -5.09 -0.38 -4.18
C TYR A 15 -5.79 -0.23 -2.85
N ILE A 16 -5.49 0.85 -2.13
CA ILE A 16 -6.24 1.24 -0.94
C ILE A 16 -7.17 2.37 -1.35
N MET A 17 -8.48 2.12 -1.30
CA MET A 17 -9.49 3.15 -1.53
C MET A 17 -9.99 3.69 -0.19
N GLN A 18 -9.91 5.00 -0.01
CA GLN A 18 -10.64 5.69 1.07
C GLN A 18 -12.02 6.11 0.56
N MET A 19 -13.05 5.82 1.36
CA MET A 19 -14.46 6.08 1.05
C MET A 19 -15.21 6.49 2.32
N GLU A 20 -16.32 7.22 2.17
CA GLU A 20 -17.12 7.72 3.29
C GLU A 20 -17.86 6.60 4.04
N HIS A 21 -18.23 5.52 3.34
CA HIS A 21 -18.92 4.36 3.91
C HIS A 21 -18.60 3.07 3.15
N LEU A 22 -18.90 1.93 3.76
CA LEU A 22 -18.81 0.63 3.10
C LEU A 22 -19.91 0.50 2.03
N PRO A 23 -19.62 -0.01 0.83
CA PRO A 23 -20.62 -0.15 -0.22
C PRO A 23 -21.69 -1.18 0.13
N SER A 24 -22.93 -0.84 -0.23
CA SER A 24 -24.04 -1.79 -0.20
C SER A 24 -23.98 -2.76 -1.38
N PRO A 25 -24.58 -3.96 -1.29
CA PRO A 25 -24.66 -4.87 -2.44
C PRO A 25 -25.28 -4.19 -3.67
N GLY A 26 -24.52 -4.14 -4.78
CA GLY A 26 -24.96 -3.53 -6.05
C GLY A 26 -24.66 -2.03 -6.20
N GLU A 27 -24.09 -1.40 -5.18
CA GLU A 27 -23.67 0.00 -5.23
C GLU A 27 -22.34 0.17 -5.97
N THR A 28 -22.25 1.19 -6.83
CA THR A 28 -20.99 1.59 -7.48
C THR A 28 -20.42 2.81 -6.76
N VAL A 29 -19.25 2.68 -6.15
CA VAL A 29 -18.54 3.79 -5.51
C VAL A 29 -17.68 4.49 -6.56
N THR A 30 -18.02 5.74 -6.87
CA THR A 30 -17.32 6.54 -7.91
C THR A 30 -16.27 7.49 -7.33
N ASP A 31 -16.41 7.90 -6.07
CA ASP A 31 -15.66 9.02 -5.47
C ASP A 31 -14.64 8.57 -4.42
N GLY A 32 -13.77 7.61 -4.78
CA GLY A 32 -12.71 7.10 -3.91
C GLY A 32 -11.36 7.75 -4.17
N THR A 33 -10.60 8.05 -3.11
CA THR A 33 -9.17 8.35 -3.25
C THR A 33 -8.38 7.05 -3.21
N PHE A 34 -7.66 6.76 -4.29
CA PHE A 34 -6.79 5.60 -4.37
C PHE A 34 -5.36 5.94 -3.94
N ALA A 35 -4.79 5.08 -3.10
CA ALA A 35 -3.36 5.05 -2.85
C ALA A 35 -2.78 3.75 -3.41
N GLN A 36 -1.65 3.87 -4.12
CA GLN A 36 -0.90 2.72 -4.61
C GLN A 36 0.05 2.22 -3.52
N ALA A 37 0.13 0.90 -3.37
CA ALA A 37 1.11 0.27 -2.49
C ALA A 37 2.55 0.43 -2.98
N PHE A 38 3.51 0.13 -2.10
CA PHE A 38 4.94 0.22 -2.41
C PHE A 38 5.39 -0.91 -3.32
N GLU A 39 6.19 -0.58 -4.33
CA GLU A 39 6.82 -1.55 -5.21
C GLU A 39 7.98 -2.26 -4.47
N VAL A 40 7.96 -3.59 -4.51
CA VAL A 40 8.93 -4.48 -3.85
C VAL A 40 9.13 -5.77 -4.64
N ASP A 41 10.30 -6.39 -4.50
CA ASP A 41 10.56 -7.73 -5.02
C ASP A 41 9.90 -8.79 -4.11
N ALA A 42 8.66 -9.15 -4.43
CA ALA A 42 7.89 -10.10 -3.63
C ALA A 42 8.43 -11.53 -3.73
N VAL A 43 8.54 -12.20 -2.58
CA VAL A 43 8.99 -13.59 -2.42
C VAL A 43 7.85 -14.49 -1.93
N ASP A 44 7.09 -14.06 -0.94
CA ASP A 44 6.01 -14.84 -0.31
C ASP A 44 4.93 -13.90 0.25
N ALA A 45 3.67 -14.03 -0.20
CA ALA A 45 2.58 -13.17 0.25
C ALA A 45 1.99 -13.57 1.62
N THR A 46 2.51 -14.63 2.24
CA THR A 46 2.05 -15.11 3.54
C THR A 46 2.16 -14.03 4.61
N ALA A 47 1.09 -13.83 5.39
CA ALA A 47 0.97 -12.82 6.45
C ALA A 47 0.98 -11.34 6.00
N ALA A 48 0.90 -11.03 4.71
CA ALA A 48 0.77 -9.65 4.22
C ALA A 48 -0.44 -8.92 4.85
N GLY A 49 -1.61 -9.56 4.81
CA GLY A 49 -2.85 -9.00 5.37
C GLY A 49 -2.83 -8.84 6.89
N ASP A 50 -2.31 -9.84 7.62
CA ASP A 50 -2.17 -9.77 9.07
C ASP A 50 -1.20 -8.65 9.49
N THR A 51 -0.08 -8.53 8.76
CA THR A 51 0.91 -7.46 8.96
C THR A 51 0.29 -6.10 8.69
N PHE A 52 -0.47 -5.95 7.61
CA PHE A 52 -1.19 -4.72 7.29
C PHE A 52 -2.15 -4.33 8.41
N CYS A 53 -3.04 -5.25 8.83
CA CYS A 53 -4.03 -4.99 9.86
C CYS A 53 -3.38 -4.65 11.21
N GLY A 54 -2.34 -5.38 11.60
CA GLY A 54 -1.60 -5.12 12.84
C GLY A 54 -0.90 -3.75 12.82
N ALA A 55 -0.23 -3.42 11.72
CA ALA A 55 0.44 -2.13 11.55
C ALA A 55 -0.57 -0.96 11.48
N LEU A 56 -1.72 -1.15 10.84
CA LEU A 56 -2.79 -0.15 10.79
C LEU A 56 -3.37 0.11 12.19
N ALA A 57 -3.67 -0.95 12.94
CA ALA A 57 -4.17 -0.85 14.30
C ALA A 57 -3.16 -0.15 15.23
N LEU A 58 -1.87 -0.48 15.09
CA LEU A 58 -0.79 0.20 15.82
C LEU A 58 -0.75 1.70 15.49
N ALA A 59 -0.69 2.07 14.21
CA ALA A 59 -0.57 3.47 13.80
C ALA A 59 -1.81 4.31 14.18
N LEU A 60 -3.02 3.73 14.08
CA LEU A 60 -4.24 4.38 14.56
C LEU A 60 -4.25 4.51 16.08
N GLY A 61 -3.78 3.49 16.82
CA GLY A 61 -3.60 3.54 18.27
C GLY A 61 -2.59 4.58 18.73
N GLU A 62 -1.59 4.91 17.90
CA GLU A 62 -0.64 6.01 18.09
C GLU A 62 -1.23 7.39 17.73
N GLY A 63 -2.47 7.45 17.26
CA GLY A 63 -3.15 8.71 16.91
C GLY A 63 -2.79 9.26 15.53
N GLN A 64 -2.22 8.44 14.64
CA GLN A 64 -1.96 8.85 13.27
C GLN A 64 -3.27 9.04 12.49
N SER A 65 -3.27 9.95 11.52
CA SER A 65 -4.39 10.10 10.59
C SER A 65 -4.55 8.84 9.73
N LEU A 66 -5.77 8.57 9.26
CA LEU A 66 -6.05 7.39 8.43
C LEU A 66 -5.14 7.28 7.19
N PRO A 67 -4.83 8.36 6.44
CA PRO A 67 -3.87 8.30 5.34
C PRO A 67 -2.44 7.90 5.78
N ASN A 68 -1.96 8.45 6.90
CA ASN A 68 -0.61 8.13 7.40
C ASN A 68 -0.55 6.71 7.97
N ALA A 69 -1.58 6.29 8.69
CA ALA A 69 -1.70 4.94 9.22
C ALA A 69 -1.81 3.90 8.10
N GLY A 70 -2.59 4.20 7.05
CA GLY A 70 -2.69 3.39 5.85
C GLY A 70 -1.33 3.25 5.16
N ARG A 71 -0.61 4.37 4.97
CA ARG A 71 0.74 4.35 4.37
C ARG A 71 1.74 3.54 5.20
N PHE A 72 1.70 3.65 6.53
CA PHE A 72 2.52 2.85 7.44
C PHE A 72 2.20 1.35 7.33
N ALA A 73 0.92 1.01 7.29
CA ALA A 73 0.46 -0.37 7.13
C ALA A 73 0.85 -0.96 5.76
N SER A 74 0.73 -0.19 4.68
CA SER A 74 1.19 -0.58 3.35
C SER A 74 2.69 -0.86 3.31
N ALA A 75 3.50 -0.03 3.98
CA ALA A 75 4.94 -0.24 4.06
C ALA A 75 5.28 -1.53 4.83
N ALA A 76 4.58 -1.79 5.93
CA ALA A 76 4.76 -3.02 6.69
C ALA A 76 4.40 -4.27 5.88
N SER A 77 3.25 -4.25 5.18
CA SER A 77 2.82 -5.33 4.29
C SER A 77 3.82 -5.56 3.15
N ALA A 78 4.27 -4.48 2.50
CA ALA A 78 5.24 -4.56 1.41
C ALA A 78 6.57 -5.18 1.87
N LEU A 79 7.06 -4.84 3.06
CA LEU A 79 8.25 -5.48 3.61
C LEU A 79 8.02 -6.95 3.96
N ALA A 80 6.86 -7.30 4.52
CA ALA A 80 6.55 -8.69 4.86
C ALA A 80 6.62 -9.60 3.64
N VAL A 81 6.10 -9.15 2.48
CA VAL A 81 6.11 -10.00 1.29
C VAL A 81 7.48 -10.26 0.67
N THR A 82 8.51 -9.53 1.10
CA THR A 82 9.90 -9.72 0.63
C THR A 82 10.62 -10.86 1.36
N GLN A 83 10.01 -11.46 2.39
CA GLN A 83 10.61 -12.51 3.21
C GLN A 83 9.72 -13.75 3.27
N LEU A 84 10.33 -14.92 3.41
CA LEU A 84 9.62 -16.18 3.50
C LEU A 84 8.94 -16.37 4.88
N GLY A 85 7.71 -16.86 4.86
CA GLY A 85 6.98 -17.30 6.06
C GLY A 85 6.05 -16.26 6.66
N ALA A 86 5.29 -16.68 7.69
CA ALA A 86 4.23 -15.86 8.30
C ALA A 86 4.76 -14.91 9.39
N GLN A 87 5.01 -15.41 10.60
CA GLN A 87 5.47 -14.56 11.71
C GLN A 87 6.91 -14.06 11.52
N SER A 88 7.74 -14.86 10.84
CA SER A 88 9.14 -14.52 10.57
C SER A 88 9.31 -13.33 9.63
N SER A 89 8.30 -13.04 8.79
CA SER A 89 8.35 -11.95 7.82
C SER A 89 7.86 -10.62 8.38
N ILE A 90 7.20 -10.61 9.54
CA ILE A 90 6.63 -9.39 10.15
C ILE A 90 7.79 -8.42 10.47
N PRO A 91 7.83 -7.23 9.84
CA PRO A 91 8.94 -6.30 10.00
C PRO A 91 8.89 -5.59 11.36
N THR A 92 10.06 -5.14 11.82
CA THR A 92 10.15 -4.29 13.01
C THR A 92 9.73 -2.85 12.69
N ARG A 93 9.31 -2.10 13.71
CA ARG A 93 9.03 -0.66 13.58
C ARG A 93 10.17 0.10 12.90
N GLN A 94 11.41 -0.16 13.32
CA GLN A 94 12.59 0.49 12.77
C GLN A 94 12.77 0.19 11.27
N ALA A 95 12.50 -1.04 10.83
CA ALA A 95 12.58 -1.41 9.42
C ALA A 95 11.53 -0.68 8.58
N ILE A 96 10.30 -0.57 9.09
CA ILE A 96 9.21 0.15 8.42
C ILE A 96 9.57 1.63 8.27
N ASP A 97 10.03 2.27 9.35
CA ASP A 97 10.41 3.69 9.34
C ASP A 97 11.58 3.94 8.38
N ALA A 98 12.59 3.06 8.37
CA ALA A 98 13.72 3.14 7.45
C ALA A 98 13.27 3.01 5.98
N PHE A 99 12.35 2.09 5.69
CA PHE A 99 11.79 1.90 4.35
C PHE A 99 10.96 3.12 3.90
N LEU A 100 10.13 3.67 4.78
CA LEU A 100 9.38 4.90 4.48
C LEU A 100 10.30 6.10 4.21
N LEU A 101 11.43 6.19 4.92
CA LEU A 101 12.44 7.21 4.65
C LEU A 101 13.11 7.04 3.29
N SER A 102 13.40 5.81 2.86
CA SER A 102 14.00 5.57 1.53
C SER A 102 13.04 5.88 0.37
N GLN A 103 11.72 5.85 0.62
CA GLN A 103 10.69 6.12 -0.40
C GLN A 103 10.35 7.61 -0.57
N LYS A 104 10.75 8.49 0.36
CA LYS A 104 10.47 9.95 0.30
C LYS A 104 11.14 10.69 -0.88
N GLY A 105 12.00 10.02 -1.66
CA GLY A 105 12.56 10.56 -2.89
C GLY A 105 11.63 10.47 -4.12
N THR A 106 10.62 9.60 -4.08
CA THR A 106 9.82 9.23 -5.26
C THR A 106 8.44 9.91 -5.29
N ASP A 107 7.95 10.40 -4.14
CA ASP A 107 6.62 11.01 -4.01
C ASP A 107 6.49 12.40 -4.68
N ALA A 108 7.61 13.03 -5.06
CA ALA A 108 7.60 14.38 -5.64
C ALA A 108 7.24 14.40 -7.14
N GLU A 109 7.30 13.26 -7.85
CA GLU A 109 7.02 13.19 -9.30
C GLU A 109 5.58 12.78 -9.64
N GLY A 110 4.80 12.27 -8.68
CA GLY A 110 3.43 11.78 -8.93
C GLY A 110 2.31 12.83 -8.84
N ALA A 111 2.59 14.04 -8.36
CA ALA A 111 1.57 15.07 -8.12
C ALA A 111 1.35 16.06 -9.29
N SER A 112 1.96 15.84 -10.47
CA SER A 112 1.90 16.82 -11.57
C SER A 112 0.93 16.52 -12.71
N ASP A 113 0.26 15.36 -12.74
CA ASP A 113 -0.58 14.98 -13.88
C ASP A 113 -2.07 14.80 -13.55
N THR A 114 -2.62 15.76 -12.79
CA THR A 114 -4.05 16.07 -12.85
C THR A 114 -4.24 17.23 -13.82
N ARG A 115 -4.23 16.94 -15.12
CA ARG A 115 -4.74 17.87 -16.14
C ARG A 115 -5.93 17.24 -16.86
N CYS A 116 -7.09 17.80 -16.52
CA CYS A 116 -8.36 17.88 -17.24
C CYS A 116 -9.05 16.60 -17.72
#